data_AF-A0A7Y9BEQ5-F1
#
_entry.id   AF-A0A7Y9BEQ5-F1
#
_cell.length_a   1.000
_cell.length_b   1.000
_cell.length_c   1.000
_cell.angle_alpha   90.00
_cell.angle_beta   90.00
_cell.angle_gamma   90.00
#
_symmetry.space_group_name_H-M   'P 1'
#
loop_
_entity.id
_entity.type
_entity.pdbx_description
1 polymer ?
#
loop_
_entity_poly.entity_id
_entity_poly.type
_entity_poly.pdbx_seq_one_letter_code
_entity_poly.pdbx_strand_id
1 'polypeptide(L)'
;MSDIEKMKKEIDEWRADRANRGLPPNPPDNFIPSEIGFLLVERCRHIYDFIVKYAKLCDDANEILPIDVTKFDSYNKDLDLINETIGGDVLSSYSIGINYGLDTIKNPGALSPREYVRRLLRAVELANLGLQQPLSSIVYDNNLNSMENQKHYARVYASYERYKSDEKLLNAELERLYAHYESIKHLY
;
A
#
# COMPACT_ATOMS: atom_id res chain seq x y z
N MET A 1 30.50 -23.22 9.53
CA MET A 1 29.69 -22.30 8.71
C MET A 1 28.26 -22.52 9.15
N SER A 2 27.61 -21.50 9.70
CA SER A 2 26.21 -21.56 10.12
C SER A 2 25.31 -21.78 8.90
N ASP A 3 24.17 -22.45 9.07
CA ASP A 3 23.17 -22.61 8.00
C ASP A 3 22.76 -21.25 7.40
N ILE A 4 22.78 -20.19 8.21
CA ILE A 4 22.52 -18.81 7.78
C ILE A 4 23.60 -18.30 6.82
N GLU A 5 24.87 -18.62 7.07
CA GLU A 5 25.98 -18.22 6.20
C GLU A 5 25.94 -18.97 4.87
N LYS A 6 25.53 -20.25 4.90
CA LYS A 6 25.33 -21.05 3.70
C LYS A 6 24.19 -20.49 2.84
N MET A 7 23.05 -20.16 3.44
CA MET A 7 21.90 -19.57 2.73
C MET A 7 22.23 -18.20 2.14
N LYS A 8 22.97 -17.34 2.86
CA LYS A 8 23.42 -16.05 2.32
C LYS A 8 24.29 -16.22 1.07
N LYS A 9 25.22 -17.17 1.13
CA LYS A 9 26.09 -17.48 0.00
C LYS A 9 25.29 -17.99 -1.20
N GLU A 10 24.32 -18.88 -0.97
CA GLU A 10 23.42 -19.37 -2.03
C GLU A 10 22.63 -18.19 -2.65
N ILE A 11 22.07 -17.28 -1.85
CA ILE A 11 21.35 -16.10 -2.36
C ILE A 11 22.25 -15.23 -3.25
N ASP A 12 23.49 -14.99 -2.85
CA ASP A 12 24.44 -14.18 -3.62
C ASP A 12 24.85 -14.87 -4.93
N GLU A 13 25.05 -16.20 -4.91
CA GLU A 13 25.31 -17.01 -6.11
C GLU A 13 24.12 -16.96 -7.08
N TRP A 14 22.89 -17.03 -6.58
CA TRP A 14 21.66 -16.89 -7.38
C TRP A 14 21.51 -15.48 -7.99
N ARG A 15 21.83 -14.42 -7.24
CA ARG A 15 21.82 -13.04 -7.74
C ARG A 15 22.83 -12.85 -8.87
N ALA A 16 24.04 -13.40 -8.73
CA ALA A 16 25.08 -13.36 -9.76
C ALA A 16 24.69 -14.17 -11.01
N ASP A 17 24.10 -15.35 -10.86
CA ASP A 17 23.60 -16.17 -11.97
C ASP A 17 22.48 -15.47 -12.75
N ARG A 18 21.56 -14.77 -12.07
CA ARG A 18 20.54 -13.94 -12.73
C ARG A 18 21.13 -12.84 -13.61
N ALA A 19 22.12 -12.11 -13.08
CA ALA A 19 22.82 -11.07 -13.83
C ALA A 19 23.54 -11.65 -15.06
N ASN A 20 24.20 -12.81 -14.91
CA ASN A 20 24.86 -13.51 -16.01
C ASN A 20 23.89 -14.00 -17.09
N ARG A 21 22.63 -14.31 -16.73
CA ARG A 21 21.55 -14.67 -17.66
C ARG A 21 20.87 -13.47 -18.31
N GLY A 22 21.29 -12.24 -18.00
CA GLY A 22 20.65 -11.02 -18.50
C GLY A 22 19.23 -10.81 -17.96
N LEU A 23 18.89 -11.46 -16.84
CA LEU A 23 17.60 -11.25 -16.18
C LEU A 23 17.61 -9.88 -15.48
N PRO A 24 16.46 -9.18 -15.41
CA PRO A 24 16.39 -7.90 -14.74
C PRO A 24 16.78 -8.03 -13.26
N PRO A 25 17.36 -6.94 -12.68
CA PRO A 25 17.70 -6.90 -11.27
C PRO A 25 16.47 -7.23 -10.42
N ASN A 26 16.71 -7.73 -9.20
CA ASN A 26 15.60 -7.89 -8.27
C ASN A 26 14.95 -6.52 -8.02
N PRO A 27 13.63 -6.49 -7.80
CA PRO A 27 12.97 -5.26 -7.41
C PRO A 27 13.63 -4.72 -6.12
N PRO A 28 13.69 -3.38 -5.97
CA PRO A 28 14.19 -2.76 -4.75
C PRO A 28 13.41 -3.22 -3.52
N ASP A 29 14.06 -3.19 -2.36
CA ASP A 29 13.36 -3.37 -1.09
C ASP A 29 12.41 -2.18 -0.85
N ASN A 30 11.29 -2.46 -0.17
CA ASN A 30 10.38 -1.43 0.30
C ASN A 30 11.15 -0.38 1.14
N PHE A 31 10.82 0.89 0.93
CA PHE A 31 11.59 2.02 1.47
C PHE A 31 10.72 3.08 2.17
N ILE A 32 9.39 2.98 2.09
CA ILE A 32 8.49 3.94 2.73
C ILE A 32 8.41 3.61 4.23
N PRO A 33 8.74 4.57 5.12
CA PRO A 33 8.60 4.38 6.57
C PRO A 33 7.17 4.04 6.96
N SER A 34 6.99 3.11 7.89
CA SER A 34 5.68 2.58 8.28
C SER A 34 4.70 3.66 8.77
N GLU A 35 5.18 4.69 9.47
CA GLU A 35 4.36 5.83 9.90
C GLU A 35 3.84 6.67 8.72
N ILE A 36 4.63 6.80 7.65
CA ILE A 36 4.23 7.53 6.44
C ILE A 36 3.24 6.68 5.65
N GLY A 37 3.51 5.38 5.48
CA GLY A 37 2.56 4.45 4.85
C GLY A 37 1.20 4.45 5.55
N PHE A 38 1.19 4.48 6.88
CA PHE A 38 -0.04 4.59 7.66
C PHE A 38 -0.78 5.92 7.43
N LEU A 39 -0.06 7.06 7.40
CA LEU A 39 -0.65 8.37 7.08
C LEU A 39 -1.22 8.42 5.65
N LEU A 40 -0.58 7.78 4.68
CA LEU A 40 -1.08 7.70 3.31
C LEU A 40 -2.40 6.94 3.23
N VAL A 41 -2.56 5.86 4.00
CA VAL A 41 -3.84 5.14 4.15
C VAL A 41 -4.91 6.06 4.75
N GLU A 42 -4.58 6.82 5.80
CA GLU A 42 -5.50 7.79 6.39
C GLU A 42 -5.93 8.87 5.38
N ARG A 43 -5.00 9.40 4.58
CA ARG A 43 -5.27 10.38 3.51
C ARG A 43 -6.20 9.81 2.44
N CYS A 44 -5.99 8.56 2.04
CA CYS A 44 -6.78 7.89 1.01
C CYS A 44 -8.14 7.35 1.51
N ARG A 45 -8.39 7.35 2.83
CA ARG A 45 -9.58 6.73 3.46
C ARG A 45 -10.91 7.12 2.83
N HIS A 46 -11.06 8.36 2.42
CA HIS A 46 -12.28 8.86 1.79
C HIS A 46 -12.61 8.16 0.45
N ILE A 47 -11.61 7.59 -0.24
CA ILE A 47 -11.80 6.79 -1.46
C ILE A 47 -12.47 5.45 -1.10
N TYR A 48 -12.03 4.80 -0.02
CA TYR A 48 -12.68 3.60 0.51
C TYR A 48 -14.16 3.86 0.81
N ASP A 49 -14.44 4.92 1.58
CA ASP A 49 -15.81 5.29 1.95
C ASP A 49 -16.68 5.60 0.72
N PHE A 50 -16.08 6.18 -0.31
CA PHE A 50 -16.76 6.42 -1.58
C PHE A 50 -17.12 5.11 -2.29
N ILE A 51 -16.18 4.17 -2.45
CA ILE A 51 -16.41 2.88 -3.12
C ILE A 51 -17.52 2.10 -2.39
N VAL A 52 -17.50 2.07 -1.05
CA VAL A 52 -18.54 1.43 -0.23
C VAL A 52 -19.93 2.02 -0.52
N LYS A 53 -20.05 3.35 -0.46
CA LYS A 53 -21.32 4.04 -0.71
C LYS A 53 -21.81 3.85 -2.14
N TYR A 54 -20.90 3.90 -3.11
CA TYR A 54 -21.23 3.73 -4.51
C TYR A 54 -21.65 2.29 -4.84
N ALA A 55 -20.98 1.28 -4.27
CA ALA A 55 -21.40 -0.12 -4.39
C ALA A 55 -22.81 -0.31 -3.85
N LYS A 56 -23.11 0.27 -2.68
CA LYS A 56 -24.47 0.24 -2.10
C LYS A 56 -25.51 0.90 -3.01
N LEU A 57 -25.20 2.05 -3.59
CA LEU A 57 -26.11 2.74 -4.50
C LEU A 57 -26.42 1.91 -5.75
N CYS A 58 -25.42 1.24 -6.33
CA CYS A 58 -25.62 0.36 -7.48
C CYS A 58 -26.45 -0.88 -7.12
N ASP A 59 -26.25 -1.43 -5.92
CA ASP A 59 -27.03 -2.56 -5.40
C ASP A 59 -28.50 -2.17 -5.17
N ASP A 60 -28.73 -1.06 -4.46
CA ASP A 60 -30.06 -0.54 -4.17
C ASP A 60 -30.83 -0.18 -5.47
N ALA A 61 -30.13 0.33 -6.50
CA ALA A 61 -30.71 0.66 -7.80
C ALA A 61 -30.83 -0.55 -8.75
N ASN A 62 -30.14 -1.66 -8.45
CA ASN A 62 -29.93 -2.79 -9.36
C ASN A 62 -29.44 -2.36 -10.77
N GLU A 63 -28.57 -1.36 -10.82
CA GLU A 63 -28.01 -0.77 -12.03
C GLU A 63 -26.57 -0.30 -11.81
N ILE A 64 -25.76 -0.30 -12.87
CA ILE A 64 -24.42 0.32 -12.85
C ILE A 64 -24.59 1.82 -13.12
N LEU A 65 -24.55 2.62 -12.05
CA LEU A 65 -24.78 4.06 -12.17
C LEU A 65 -23.55 4.76 -12.76
N PRO A 66 -23.69 5.61 -13.79
CA PRO A 66 -22.55 6.32 -14.35
C PRO A 66 -21.99 7.31 -13.32
N ILE A 67 -20.69 7.25 -13.07
CA ILE A 67 -20.01 8.18 -12.17
C ILE A 67 -18.58 8.45 -12.65
N ASP A 68 -18.16 9.70 -12.49
CA ASP A 68 -16.78 10.09 -12.74
C ASP A 68 -15.95 9.95 -11.45
N VAL A 69 -14.86 9.18 -11.55
CA VAL A 69 -13.91 8.93 -10.46
C VAL A 69 -12.53 9.54 -10.74
N THR A 70 -12.36 10.30 -11.82
CA THR A 70 -11.08 10.97 -12.15
C THR A 70 -10.61 11.96 -11.07
N LYS A 71 -11.52 12.48 -10.25
CA LYS A 71 -11.18 13.28 -9.07
C LYS A 71 -10.27 12.55 -8.07
N PHE A 72 -10.19 11.21 -8.12
CA PHE A 72 -9.29 10.43 -7.28
C PHE A 72 -7.91 10.19 -7.90
N ASP A 73 -7.69 10.58 -9.16
CA ASP A 73 -6.40 10.38 -9.85
C ASP A 73 -5.25 11.12 -9.16
N SER A 74 -5.55 12.18 -8.40
CA SER A 74 -4.56 12.88 -7.56
C SER A 74 -3.96 12.01 -6.46
N TYR A 75 -4.62 10.91 -6.08
CA TYR A 75 -4.16 9.98 -5.04
C TYR A 75 -3.41 8.78 -5.59
N ASN A 76 -3.28 8.62 -6.92
CA ASN A 76 -2.55 7.48 -7.51
C ASN A 76 -1.13 7.39 -6.95
N LYS A 77 -0.46 8.53 -6.82
CA LYS A 77 0.86 8.63 -6.21
C LYS A 77 0.86 8.14 -4.75
N ASP A 78 -0.10 8.60 -3.93
CA ASP A 78 -0.23 8.16 -2.54
C ASP A 78 -0.45 6.64 -2.47
N LEU A 79 -1.29 6.09 -3.35
CA LEU A 79 -1.56 4.65 -3.46
C LEU A 79 -0.33 3.85 -3.92
N ASP A 80 0.48 4.37 -4.83
CA ASP A 80 1.72 3.74 -5.27
C ASP A 80 2.71 3.62 -4.10
N LEU A 81 2.91 4.68 -3.32
CA LEU A 81 3.82 4.64 -2.15
C LEU A 81 3.33 3.71 -1.03
N ILE A 82 2.02 3.53 -0.85
CA ILE A 82 1.51 2.58 0.14
C ILE A 82 2.04 1.16 -0.13
N ASN A 83 2.18 0.76 -1.40
CA ASN A 83 2.72 -0.56 -1.77
C ASN A 83 4.20 -0.73 -1.38
N GLU A 84 4.95 0.36 -1.30
CA GLU A 84 6.38 0.38 -1.00
C GLU A 84 6.67 0.54 0.50
N THR A 85 5.68 0.32 1.37
CA THR A 85 5.82 0.47 2.84
C THR A 85 6.59 -0.69 3.47
N ILE A 86 7.60 -0.36 4.28
CA ILE A 86 8.41 -1.33 5.04
C ILE A 86 7.52 -2.07 6.03
N GLY A 87 7.57 -3.41 5.99
CA GLY A 87 6.73 -4.29 6.82
C GLY A 87 5.23 -4.19 6.48
N GLY A 88 4.90 -3.51 5.38
CA GLY A 88 3.55 -3.09 5.02
C GLY A 88 2.81 -4.02 4.08
N ASP A 89 3.13 -5.32 4.01
CA ASP A 89 2.42 -6.27 3.12
C ASP A 89 0.90 -6.26 3.34
N VAL A 90 0.46 -5.96 4.55
CA VAL A 90 -0.98 -5.79 4.84
C VAL A 90 -1.48 -4.41 4.42
N LEU A 91 -0.65 -3.36 4.48
CA LEU A 91 -1.01 -2.04 3.96
C LEU A 91 -1.11 -2.02 2.43
N SER A 92 -0.31 -2.79 1.70
CA SER A 92 -0.44 -2.90 0.24
C SER A 92 -1.81 -3.45 -0.17
N SER A 93 -2.43 -4.29 0.65
CA SER A 93 -3.83 -4.75 0.44
C SER A 93 -4.82 -3.58 0.39
N TYR A 94 -4.57 -2.50 1.16
CA TYR A 94 -5.33 -1.26 1.04
C TYR A 94 -5.24 -0.67 -0.36
N SER A 95 -4.01 -0.40 -0.83
CA SER A 95 -3.77 0.19 -2.16
C SER A 95 -4.32 -0.68 -3.30
N ILE A 96 -4.07 -1.99 -3.25
CA ILE A 96 -4.57 -2.95 -4.25
C ILE A 96 -6.10 -2.93 -4.27
N GLY A 97 -6.76 -2.97 -3.10
CA GLY A 97 -8.21 -2.92 -3.00
C GLY A 97 -8.80 -1.63 -3.57
N ILE A 98 -8.21 -0.48 -3.23
CA ILE A 98 -8.65 0.82 -3.77
C ILE A 98 -8.46 0.89 -5.30
N ASN A 99 -7.27 0.54 -5.80
CA ASN A 99 -6.99 0.55 -7.24
C ASN A 99 -7.92 -0.38 -8.00
N TYR A 100 -8.16 -1.59 -7.48
CA TYR A 100 -9.11 -2.53 -8.09
C TYR A 100 -10.55 -2.00 -8.09
N GLY A 101 -10.97 -1.33 -7.02
CA GLY A 101 -12.27 -0.69 -6.93
C GLY A 101 -12.42 0.46 -7.93
N LEU A 102 -11.45 1.36 -7.99
CA LEU A 102 -11.44 2.47 -8.95
C LEU A 102 -11.40 1.99 -10.40
N ASP A 103 -10.57 1.00 -10.72
CA ASP A 103 -10.52 0.40 -12.06
C ASP A 103 -11.86 -0.26 -12.43
N THR A 104 -12.47 -1.00 -11.50
CA THR A 104 -13.80 -1.57 -11.72
C THR A 104 -14.82 -0.48 -12.05
N ILE A 105 -14.78 0.67 -11.37
CA ILE A 105 -15.69 1.80 -11.64
C ILE A 105 -15.42 2.45 -13.00
N LYS A 106 -14.15 2.67 -13.35
CA LYS A 106 -13.75 3.28 -14.63
C LYS A 106 -14.08 2.38 -15.81
N ASN A 107 -13.89 1.07 -15.63
CA ASN A 107 -13.92 0.07 -16.70
C ASN A 107 -14.90 -1.07 -16.34
N PRO A 108 -16.23 -0.79 -16.24
CA PRO A 108 -17.22 -1.79 -15.84
C PRO A 108 -17.34 -2.94 -16.86
N GLY A 109 -16.91 -2.76 -18.11
CA GLY A 109 -17.02 -3.76 -19.16
C GLY A 109 -18.47 -4.22 -19.39
N ALA A 110 -18.66 -5.51 -19.67
CA ALA A 110 -19.98 -6.11 -19.90
C ALA A 110 -20.56 -6.79 -18.64
N LEU A 111 -20.28 -6.25 -17.45
CA LEU A 111 -20.75 -6.83 -16.19
C LEU A 111 -22.25 -6.61 -15.97
N SER A 112 -22.93 -7.61 -15.42
CA SER A 112 -24.25 -7.38 -14.83
C SER A 112 -24.15 -6.54 -13.54
N PRO A 113 -25.19 -5.78 -13.14
CA PRO A 113 -25.16 -4.99 -11.91
C PRO A 113 -24.75 -5.80 -10.68
N ARG A 114 -25.26 -7.04 -10.56
CA ARG A 114 -24.89 -7.96 -9.47
C ARG A 114 -23.41 -8.34 -9.47
N GLU A 115 -22.84 -8.65 -10.64
CA GLU A 115 -21.42 -8.99 -10.73
C GLU A 115 -20.53 -7.78 -10.46
N TYR A 116 -20.95 -6.61 -10.92
CA TYR A 116 -20.29 -5.33 -10.68
C TYR A 116 -20.23 -5.01 -9.19
N VAL A 117 -21.36 -5.04 -8.49
CA VAL A 117 -21.42 -4.86 -7.03
C VAL A 117 -20.55 -5.88 -6.32
N ARG A 118 -20.57 -7.17 -6.72
CA ARG A 118 -19.70 -8.20 -6.12
C ARG A 118 -18.21 -7.89 -6.29
N ARG A 119 -17.79 -7.32 -7.43
CA ARG A 119 -16.40 -6.91 -7.64
C ARG A 119 -16.02 -5.74 -6.75
N LEU A 120 -16.90 -4.73 -6.63
CA LEU A 120 -16.69 -3.62 -5.71
C LEU A 120 -16.62 -4.07 -4.26
N LEU A 121 -17.47 -5.02 -3.84
CA LEU A 121 -17.41 -5.59 -2.49
C LEU A 121 -16.08 -6.30 -2.24
N ARG A 122 -15.55 -7.06 -3.21
CA ARG A 122 -14.21 -7.68 -3.07
C ARG A 122 -13.10 -6.64 -2.96
N ALA A 123 -13.19 -5.55 -3.73
CA ALA A 123 -12.25 -4.44 -3.64
C ALA A 123 -12.27 -3.80 -2.24
N VAL A 124 -13.47 -3.60 -1.68
CA VAL A 124 -13.68 -3.11 -0.31
C VAL A 124 -13.15 -4.10 0.73
N GLU A 125 -13.44 -5.39 0.61
CA GLU A 125 -12.96 -6.42 1.53
C GLU A 125 -11.43 -6.44 1.58
N LEU A 126 -10.79 -6.40 0.41
CA LEU A 126 -9.33 -6.36 0.31
C LEU A 126 -8.77 -5.07 0.91
N ALA A 127 -9.36 -3.92 0.59
CA ALA A 127 -8.92 -2.64 1.13
C ALA A 127 -9.06 -2.59 2.66
N ASN A 128 -10.14 -3.18 3.19
CA ASN A 128 -10.41 -3.21 4.62
C ASN A 128 -9.36 -4.02 5.40
N LEU A 129 -8.69 -5.01 4.80
CA LEU A 129 -7.61 -5.75 5.45
C LEU A 129 -6.46 -4.82 5.87
N GLY A 130 -6.07 -3.88 4.99
CA GLY A 130 -5.06 -2.88 5.29
C GLY A 130 -5.57 -1.75 6.18
N LEU A 131 -6.82 -1.31 5.98
CA LEU A 131 -7.43 -0.22 6.75
C LEU A 131 -7.58 -0.52 8.25
N GLN A 132 -7.84 -1.78 8.60
CA GLN A 132 -8.06 -2.19 9.99
C GLN A 132 -6.77 -2.43 10.78
N GLN A 133 -5.59 -2.34 10.16
CA GLN A 133 -4.33 -2.58 10.85
C GLN A 133 -3.98 -1.39 11.75
N PRO A 134 -3.82 -1.59 13.08
CA PRO A 134 -3.28 -0.53 13.91
C PRO A 134 -1.78 -0.36 13.63
N LEU A 135 -1.26 0.87 13.80
CA LEU A 135 0.17 1.18 13.62
C LEU A 135 1.08 0.21 14.40
N SER A 136 0.67 -0.18 15.61
CA SER A 136 1.41 -1.14 16.45
C SER A 136 1.63 -2.50 15.80
N SER A 137 0.67 -2.98 15.00
CA SER A 137 0.80 -4.26 14.31
C SER A 137 1.73 -4.14 13.10
N ILE A 138 1.70 -3.01 12.41
CA ILE A 138 2.50 -2.75 11.21
C ILE A 138 4.00 -2.65 11.56
N VAL A 139 4.32 -2.03 12.70
CA VAL A 139 5.70 -1.78 13.12
C VAL A 139 6.27 -2.88 14.01
N TYR A 140 5.51 -3.95 14.26
CA TYR A 140 5.95 -5.03 15.13
C TYR A 140 7.08 -5.82 14.47
N ASP A 141 8.19 -5.99 15.19
CA ASP A 141 9.34 -6.79 14.72
C ASP A 141 9.47 -8.05 15.57
N ASN A 142 9.33 -9.21 14.94
CA ASN A 142 9.46 -10.53 15.58
C ASN A 142 10.88 -10.81 16.10
N ASN A 143 11.88 -10.05 15.64
CA ASN A 143 13.27 -10.20 16.10
C ASN A 143 13.55 -9.41 17.39
N LEU A 144 12.63 -8.52 17.79
CA LEU A 144 12.77 -7.70 18.99
C LEU A 144 12.00 -8.33 20.16
N ASN A 145 12.54 -8.22 21.37
CA ASN A 145 11.80 -8.58 22.57
C ASN A 145 10.68 -7.55 22.86
N SER A 146 9.81 -7.84 23.83
CA SER A 146 8.66 -6.98 24.14
C SER A 146 9.04 -5.53 24.50
N MET A 147 10.11 -5.33 25.29
CA MET A 147 10.55 -3.98 25.69
C MET A 147 11.16 -3.23 24.51
N GLU A 148 11.88 -3.91 23.63
CA GLU A 148 12.44 -3.34 22.41
C GLU A 148 11.33 -2.93 21.42
N ASN A 149 10.33 -3.80 21.22
CA ASN A 149 9.14 -3.49 20.43
C ASN A 149 8.38 -2.28 20.99
N GLN A 150 8.24 -2.17 22.31
CA GLN A 150 7.60 -0.99 22.93
C GLN A 150 8.38 0.30 22.65
N LYS A 151 9.70 0.28 22.75
CA LYS A 151 10.57 1.43 22.44
C LYS A 151 10.56 1.77 20.95
N HIS A 152 10.52 0.76 20.09
CA HIS A 152 10.41 0.92 18.64
C HIS A 152 9.06 1.59 18.28
N TYR A 153 7.95 1.04 18.75
CA TYR A 153 6.61 1.60 18.57
C TYR A 153 6.53 3.05 19.05
N ALA A 154 7.02 3.36 20.26
CA ALA A 154 6.98 4.73 20.79
C ALA A 154 7.72 5.74 19.89
N ARG A 155 8.83 5.33 19.27
CA ARG A 155 9.60 6.16 18.34
C ARG A 155 8.86 6.39 17.02
N VAL A 156 8.29 5.32 16.46
CA VAL A 156 7.50 5.40 15.23
C VAL A 156 6.24 6.24 15.46
N TYR A 157 5.56 6.04 16.59
CA TYR A 157 4.38 6.82 16.98
C TYR A 157 4.71 8.31 17.17
N ALA A 158 5.84 8.65 17.79
CA ALA A 158 6.26 10.05 17.90
C ALA A 158 6.52 10.69 16.52
N SER A 159 7.07 9.94 15.58
CA SER A 159 7.29 10.41 14.19
C SER A 159 5.96 10.55 13.44
N TYR A 160 5.05 9.60 13.62
CA TYR A 160 3.67 9.67 13.13
C TYR A 160 2.97 10.95 13.59
N GLU A 161 2.93 11.22 14.90
CA GLU A 161 2.30 12.43 15.44
C GLU A 161 2.97 13.72 14.94
N ARG A 162 4.29 13.71 14.76
CA ARG A 162 5.03 14.84 14.20
C ARG A 162 4.61 15.12 12.76
N TYR A 163 4.56 14.11 11.89
CA TYR A 163 4.11 14.29 10.51
C TYR A 163 2.63 14.66 10.43
N LYS A 164 1.79 14.07 11.29
CA LYS A 164 0.35 14.34 11.35
C LYS A 164 0.05 15.80 11.75
N SER A 165 0.86 16.37 12.63
CA SER A 165 0.69 17.74 13.14
C SER A 165 1.35 18.81 12.27
N ASP A 166 2.31 18.45 11.40
CA ASP A 166 3.00 19.36 10.50
C ASP A 166 2.87 18.91 9.04
N GLU A 167 1.82 19.42 8.38
CA GLU A 167 1.52 19.10 6.98
C GLU A 167 2.65 19.53 6.03
N LYS A 168 3.37 20.62 6.32
CA LYS A 168 4.49 21.06 5.48
C LYS A 168 5.65 20.07 5.55
N LEU A 169 5.95 19.59 6.75
CA LEU A 169 6.97 18.56 6.96
C LEU A 169 6.59 17.26 6.23
N LEU A 170 5.34 16.81 6.37
CA LEU A 170 4.86 15.61 5.68
C LEU A 170 4.96 15.78 4.16
N ASN A 171 4.49 16.89 3.59
CA ASN A 171 4.52 17.12 2.15
C ASN A 171 5.95 17.17 1.60
N ALA A 172 6.89 17.82 2.30
CA ALA A 172 8.30 17.84 1.90
C ALA A 172 8.92 16.43 1.90
N GLU A 173 8.57 15.60 2.89
CA GLU A 173 9.05 14.22 2.94
C GLU A 173 8.40 13.35 1.86
N LEU A 174 7.10 13.53 1.59
CA LEU A 174 6.42 12.85 0.48
C LEU A 174 7.05 13.22 -0.86
N GLU A 175 7.37 14.50 -1.11
CA GLU A 175 8.08 14.92 -2.32
C GLU A 175 9.44 14.21 -2.49
N ARG A 176 10.21 14.08 -1.39
CA ARG A 176 11.48 13.34 -1.39
C ARG A 176 11.26 11.86 -1.72
N LEU A 177 10.26 11.23 -1.10
CA LEU A 177 9.93 9.82 -1.31
C LEU A 177 9.43 9.56 -2.73
N TYR A 178 8.63 10.48 -3.29
CA TYR A 178 8.18 10.43 -4.67
C TYR A 178 9.34 10.54 -5.66
N ALA A 179 10.26 11.48 -5.44
CA ALA A 179 11.45 11.61 -6.27
C ALA A 179 12.29 10.32 -6.23
N HIS A 180 12.40 9.68 -5.06
CA HIS A 180 13.08 8.40 -4.95
C HIS A 180 12.32 7.29 -5.70
N TYR A 181 11.01 7.14 -5.48
CA TYR A 181 10.17 6.17 -6.19
C TYR A 181 10.33 6.31 -7.71
N GLU A 182 10.18 7.51 -8.24
CA GLU A 182 10.34 7.78 -9.67
C GLU A 182 11.73 7.41 -10.21
N SER A 183 12.78 7.56 -9.40
CA SER A 183 14.13 7.16 -9.77
C SER A 183 14.33 5.65 -9.84
N ILE A 184 13.51 4.86 -9.13
CA ILE A 184 13.67 3.40 -9.03
C ILE A 184 12.51 2.60 -9.64
N LYS A 185 11.39 3.23 -10.01
CA LYS A 185 10.17 2.53 -10.47
C LYS A 185 10.36 1.66 -11.71
N HIS A 186 11.38 1.95 -12.52
CA HIS A 186 11.75 1.16 -13.70
C HIS A 186 12.41 -0.20 -13.34
N LEU A 187 12.68 -0.43 -12.06
CA LEU A 187 13.22 -1.68 -11.52
C LEU A 187 12.13 -2.63 -11.00
N TYR A 188 10.86 -2.19 -10.99
CA TYR A 188 9.69 -2.95 -10.58
C TYR A 188 8.92 -3.50 -11.78
#